data_AF-A0AA40WFU5-F1
#
_entry.id   AF-A0AA40WFU5-F1
#
_cell.length_a   1.000
_cell.length_b   1.000
_cell.length_c   1.000
_cell.angle_alpha   90.00
_cell.angle_beta   90.00
_cell.angle_gamma   90.00
#
_symmetry.space_group_name_H-M   'P 1'
#
loop_
_entity.id
_entity.type
_entity.pdbx_description
1 polymer ?
#
loop_
_entity_poly.entity_id
_entity_poly.type
_entity_poly.pdbx_seq_one_letter_code
_entity_poly.pdbx_strand_id
1 'polypeptide(L)'
;MIQLSEKLYFEKRPSADVTQSCNSYHNVVGKAAGVDILPTSPGAFGKNGVRNSPTVLNAGFHIAQFWDGRAKDLKEQAQGPILNPVEMAMPSASEVAKTIGQIPEYQALFAKAYLDSLTKEHSHTLTRAQKINYDNTTGPIS
;
A
#
# COMPACT_ATOMS: atom_id res chain seq x y z
N MET A 1 -9.61 0.52 5.13
CA MET A 1 -8.25 -0.05 4.94
C MET A 1 -8.13 -0.91 3.67
N ILE A 2 -8.89 -2.01 3.50
CA ILE A 2 -8.73 -2.93 2.35
C ILE A 2 -8.79 -2.21 0.99
N GLN A 3 -9.86 -1.45 0.74
CA GLN A 3 -10.04 -0.71 -0.53
C GLN A 3 -8.89 0.27 -0.82
N LEU A 4 -8.42 1.00 0.20
CA LEU A 4 -7.29 1.92 0.06
C LEU A 4 -6.00 1.16 -0.31
N SER A 5 -5.70 0.08 0.42
CA SER A 5 -4.52 -0.74 0.18
C SER A 5 -4.55 -1.41 -1.19
N GLU A 6 -5.70 -1.94 -1.60
CA GLU A 6 -5.91 -2.50 -2.94
C GLU A 6 -5.65 -1.45 -4.00
N LYS A 7 -6.19 -0.24 -3.85
CA LYS A 7 -5.97 0.82 -4.84
C LYS A 7 -4.51 1.25 -4.94
N LEU A 8 -3.83 1.43 -3.79
CA LEU A 8 -2.41 1.76 -3.75
C LEU A 8 -1.53 0.67 -4.39
N TYR A 9 -1.95 -0.60 -4.33
CA TYR A 9 -1.23 -1.72 -4.94
C TYR A 9 -1.06 -1.57 -6.46
N PHE A 10 -2.05 -0.96 -7.13
CA PHE A 10 -2.05 -0.70 -8.57
C PHE A 10 -1.67 0.75 -8.92
N GLU A 11 -1.36 1.58 -7.93
CA GLU A 11 -1.12 3.00 -8.13
C GLU A 11 0.30 3.25 -8.64
N LYS A 12 0.40 3.90 -9.81
CA LYS A 12 1.69 4.16 -10.47
C LYS A 12 2.27 5.54 -10.18
N ARG A 13 1.43 6.48 -9.74
CA ARG A 13 1.87 7.86 -9.43
C ARG A 13 3.01 7.96 -8.42
N PRO A 14 3.15 7.09 -7.39
CA PRO A 14 4.31 7.09 -6.51
C PRO A 14 5.49 6.26 -7.07
N SER A 15 5.68 6.25 -8.40
CA SER A 15 6.91 5.86 -9.08
C SER A 15 7.52 7.10 -9.72
N ALA A 16 8.85 7.24 -9.70
CA ALA A 16 9.54 8.44 -10.17
C ALA A 16 9.24 8.79 -11.65
N ASP A 17 8.92 7.80 -12.47
CA ASP A 17 8.55 7.93 -13.87
C ASP A 17 7.06 7.68 -14.14
N VAL A 18 6.26 7.45 -13.09
CA VAL A 18 4.82 7.17 -13.15
C VAL A 18 4.46 5.86 -13.89
N THR A 19 5.39 4.89 -14.01
CA THR A 19 5.12 3.62 -14.71
C THR A 19 4.98 2.40 -13.83
N GLN A 20 5.56 2.40 -12.62
CA GLN A 20 5.64 1.23 -11.74
C GLN A 20 4.66 1.29 -10.57
N SER A 21 4.15 0.12 -10.18
CA SER A 21 3.32 -0.10 -8.99
C SER A 21 3.72 -1.42 -8.34
N CYS A 22 3.18 -1.77 -7.17
CA CYS A 22 3.41 -3.10 -6.59
C CYS A 22 3.01 -4.21 -7.57
N ASN A 23 1.90 -4.04 -8.29
CA ASN A 23 1.43 -5.00 -9.28
C ASN A 23 2.35 -5.16 -10.49
N SER A 24 3.26 -4.21 -10.77
CA SER A 24 4.23 -4.36 -11.86
C SER A 24 5.21 -5.51 -11.60
N TYR A 25 5.58 -5.70 -10.33
CA TYR A 25 6.53 -6.72 -9.86
C TYR A 25 5.82 -7.99 -9.37
N HIS A 26 4.62 -7.79 -8.83
CA HIS A 26 3.86 -8.81 -8.15
C HIS A 26 2.47 -8.90 -8.79
N ASN A 27 2.40 -9.35 -10.03
CA ASN A 27 1.16 -9.27 -10.80
C ASN A 27 0.11 -10.26 -10.27
N VAL A 28 -0.97 -9.74 -9.68
CA VAL A 28 -2.10 -10.55 -9.19
C VAL A 28 -3.23 -10.67 -10.20
N VAL A 29 -3.07 -10.08 -11.39
CA VAL A 29 -4.06 -10.12 -12.48
C VAL A 29 -3.79 -11.33 -13.37
N GLY A 30 -4.87 -11.99 -13.81
CA GLY A 30 -4.77 -13.13 -14.70
C GLY A 30 -4.12 -14.34 -14.03
N LYS A 31 -3.16 -14.97 -14.71
CA LYS A 31 -2.51 -16.22 -14.26
C LYS A 31 -1.12 -16.02 -13.64
N ALA A 32 -0.75 -14.78 -13.34
CA ALA A 32 0.60 -14.44 -12.90
C ALA A 32 0.88 -14.74 -11.41
N ALA A 33 -0.14 -15.13 -10.63
CA ALA A 33 0.00 -15.66 -9.27
C ALA A 33 0.87 -14.81 -8.33
N GLY A 34 0.81 -13.48 -8.46
CA GLY A 34 1.53 -12.53 -7.60
C GLY A 34 3.00 -12.36 -7.96
N VAL A 35 3.46 -12.75 -9.15
CA VAL A 35 4.83 -12.54 -9.66
C VAL A 35 4.82 -11.92 -11.06
N ASP A 36 5.97 -11.44 -11.54
CA ASP A 36 6.14 -10.87 -12.89
C ASP A 36 6.65 -11.87 -13.95
N ILE A 37 6.99 -13.10 -13.54
CA ILE A 37 7.51 -14.17 -14.42
C ILE A 37 8.87 -13.79 -15.06
N LEU A 38 9.69 -13.00 -14.36
CA LEU A 38 11.04 -12.62 -14.81
C LEU A 38 12.13 -13.11 -13.85
N PRO A 39 13.36 -13.34 -14.32
CA PRO A 39 14.49 -13.65 -13.42
C PRO A 39 14.74 -12.53 -12.40
N THR A 40 14.61 -11.29 -12.85
CA THR A 40 14.70 -10.06 -12.06
C THR A 40 13.82 -9.00 -12.71
N SER A 41 13.23 -8.12 -11.91
CA SER A 41 12.25 -7.16 -12.41
C SER A 41 12.85 -5.82 -12.85
N PRO A 42 12.32 -5.17 -13.91
CA PRO A 42 12.74 -3.84 -14.33
C PRO A 42 12.13 -2.73 -13.46
N GLY A 43 12.97 -1.81 -12.99
CA GLY A 43 12.58 -0.59 -12.28
C GLY A 43 11.88 0.46 -13.15
N ALA A 44 11.56 1.60 -12.54
CA ALA A 44 11.06 2.81 -13.19
C ALA A 44 11.90 3.18 -14.43
N PHE A 45 13.22 3.25 -14.26
CA PHE A 45 14.12 3.63 -15.35
C PHE A 45 14.66 2.42 -16.15
N GLY A 46 13.95 1.29 -16.13
CA GLY A 46 14.28 0.09 -16.91
C GLY A 46 15.48 -0.73 -16.43
N LYS A 47 16.18 -0.29 -15.37
CA LYS A 47 17.25 -1.06 -14.74
C LYS A 47 16.67 -2.19 -13.90
N ASN A 48 17.18 -3.41 -14.08
CA ASN A 48 16.75 -4.55 -13.27
C ASN A 48 17.32 -4.51 -11.85
N GLY A 49 16.53 -5.02 -10.91
CA GLY A 49 17.00 -5.37 -9.56
C GLY A 49 17.97 -6.56 -9.55
N VAL A 50 18.51 -6.89 -8.37
CA VAL A 50 19.51 -7.96 -8.19
C VAL A 50 18.93 -9.30 -7.72
N ARG A 51 17.63 -9.35 -7.43
CA ARG A 51 16.90 -10.54 -6.96
C ARG A 51 15.58 -10.66 -7.69
N ASN A 52 15.07 -11.89 -7.78
CA ASN A 52 13.72 -12.16 -8.25
C ASN A 52 12.67 -11.61 -7.27
N SER A 53 11.53 -11.14 -7.79
CA SER A 53 10.37 -10.71 -7.02
C SER A 53 9.53 -11.93 -6.62
N PRO A 54 9.48 -12.31 -5.33
CA PRO A 54 8.72 -13.49 -4.89
C PRO A 54 7.21 -13.24 -5.01
N THR A 55 6.41 -14.31 -4.93
CA THR A 55 4.95 -14.15 -4.90
C THR A 55 4.49 -13.39 -3.66
N VAL A 56 3.49 -12.53 -3.83
CA VAL A 56 2.78 -11.88 -2.71
C VAL A 56 1.70 -12.78 -2.09
N LEU A 57 1.34 -13.88 -2.75
CA LEU A 57 0.35 -14.81 -2.21
C LEU A 57 0.90 -15.45 -0.95
N ASN A 58 0.12 -15.40 0.14
CA ASN A 58 0.49 -15.90 1.47
C ASN A 58 1.67 -15.18 2.15
N ALA A 59 2.20 -14.09 1.58
CA ALA A 59 3.34 -13.38 2.17
C ALA A 59 3.07 -12.80 3.58
N GLY A 60 1.79 -12.57 3.91
CA GLY A 60 1.37 -12.17 5.26
C GLY A 60 1.56 -13.24 6.34
N PHE A 61 1.82 -14.49 5.96
CA PHE A 61 2.14 -15.58 6.89
C PHE A 61 3.63 -15.83 7.05
N HIS A 62 4.49 -15.12 6.31
CA HIS A 62 5.94 -15.26 6.47
C HIS A 62 6.41 -14.67 7.80
N ILE A 63 7.43 -15.31 8.40
CA ILE A 63 8.04 -14.88 9.68
C ILE A 63 8.79 -13.54 9.50
N ALA A 64 9.35 -13.32 8.31
CA ALA A 64 10.03 -12.10 7.92
C ALA A 64 9.87 -11.89 6.40
N GLN A 65 10.15 -10.69 5.92
CA GLN A 65 9.97 -10.26 4.54
C GLN A 65 11.31 -10.03 3.83
N PHE A 66 11.26 -10.08 2.50
CA PHE A 66 12.40 -10.18 1.60
C PHE A 66 13.22 -11.47 1.74
N TRP A 67 14.02 -11.78 0.71
CA TRP A 67 14.90 -12.95 0.67
C TRP A 67 15.92 -13.02 1.81
N ASP A 68 16.36 -11.87 2.34
CA ASP A 68 17.32 -11.77 3.44
C ASP A 68 16.64 -11.53 4.80
N GLY A 69 15.31 -11.53 4.87
CA GLY A 69 14.55 -11.37 6.11
C GLY A 69 14.71 -10.00 6.77
N ARG A 70 15.21 -8.97 6.06
CA ARG A 70 15.57 -7.68 6.66
C ARG A 70 14.40 -6.82 7.14
N ALA A 71 13.17 -7.17 6.78
CA ALA A 71 11.97 -6.50 7.26
C ALA A 71 11.11 -7.48 8.06
N LYS A 72 10.64 -7.08 9.24
CA LYS A 72 9.94 -7.97 10.16
C LYS A 72 8.50 -8.31 9.73
N ASP A 73 7.88 -7.43 8.95
CA ASP A 73 6.48 -7.55 8.54
C ASP A 73 6.21 -6.83 7.19
N LEU A 74 5.01 -7.00 6.65
CA LEU A 74 4.59 -6.39 5.39
C LEU A 74 4.56 -4.85 5.44
N LYS A 75 4.32 -4.25 6.61
CA LYS A 75 4.26 -2.78 6.76
C LYS A 75 5.65 -2.17 6.62
N GLU A 76 6.66 -2.83 7.18
CA GLU A 76 8.06 -2.44 6.98
C GLU A 76 8.52 -2.72 5.55
N GLN A 77 8.16 -3.89 4.99
CA GLN A 77 8.52 -4.28 3.62
C GLN A 77 8.03 -3.26 2.57
N ALA A 78 6.79 -2.79 2.68
CA ALA A 78 6.16 -1.91 1.68
C ALA A 78 6.89 -0.56 1.47
N GLN A 79 7.67 -0.11 2.46
CA GLN A 79 8.44 1.14 2.35
C GLN A 79 9.68 1.00 1.45
N GLY A 80 10.25 -0.20 1.38
CA GLY A 80 11.50 -0.45 0.64
C GLY A 80 11.38 -0.18 -0.86
N PRO A 81 10.46 -0.87 -1.58
CA PRO A 81 10.33 -0.75 -3.04
C PRO A 81 10.07 0.67 -3.54
N ILE A 82 9.24 1.42 -2.81
CA ILE A 82 8.83 2.76 -3.20
C ILE A 82 10.06 3.69 -3.27
N LEU A 83 10.99 3.57 -2.32
CA LEU A 83 12.17 4.43 -2.20
C LEU A 83 13.42 3.84 -2.89
N ASN A 84 13.38 2.59 -3.30
CA ASN A 84 14.54 1.93 -3.90
C ASN A 84 14.81 2.50 -5.31
N PRO A 85 16.01 3.07 -5.58
CA PRO A 85 16.34 3.71 -6.85
C PRO A 85 16.35 2.78 -8.07
N VAL A 86 16.37 1.46 -7.86
CA VAL A 86 16.26 0.46 -8.95
C VAL A 86 14.87 -0.18 -9.04
N GLU A 87 13.92 0.24 -8.21
CA GLU A 87 12.51 -0.20 -8.26
C GLU A 87 11.63 1.00 -8.62
N MET A 88 10.91 1.62 -7.68
CA MET A 88 10.01 2.76 -7.96
C MET A 88 10.68 4.13 -7.82
N ALA A 89 11.87 4.19 -7.21
CA ALA A 89 12.79 5.32 -7.23
C ALA A 89 12.27 6.67 -6.69
N MET A 90 11.26 6.67 -5.80
CA MET A 90 10.81 7.92 -5.19
C MET A 90 11.90 8.51 -4.29
N PRO A 91 12.11 9.85 -4.34
CA PRO A 91 13.23 10.49 -3.69
C PRO A 91 13.11 10.54 -2.16
N SER A 92 11.89 10.49 -1.62
CA SER A 92 11.63 10.44 -0.18
C SER A 92 10.20 10.00 0.14
N ALA A 93 9.98 9.55 1.37
CA ALA A 93 8.63 9.28 1.87
C ALA A 93 7.73 10.53 1.87
N SER A 94 8.31 11.72 2.04
CA SER A 94 7.57 12.98 1.98
C SER A 94 7.04 13.26 0.57
N GLU A 95 7.85 12.99 -0.47
CA GLU A 95 7.40 13.15 -1.86
C GLU A 95 6.33 12.09 -2.21
N VAL A 96 6.43 10.86 -1.68
CA VAL A 96 5.35 9.86 -1.82
C VAL A 96 4.06 10.37 -1.21
N ALA A 97 4.11 10.85 0.04
CA ALA A 97 2.95 11.36 0.75
C ALA A 97 2.33 12.58 0.05
N LYS A 98 3.15 13.48 -0.47
CA LYS A 98 2.71 14.65 -1.25
C LYS A 98 2.04 14.23 -2.56
N THR A 99 2.66 13.35 -3.34
CA THR A 99 2.10 12.85 -4.61
C THR A 99 0.74 12.21 -4.40
N ILE A 100 0.62 11.33 -3.38
CA ILE A 100 -0.65 10.67 -3.08
C ILE A 100 -1.66 11.64 -2.47
N GLY A 101 -1.23 12.50 -1.55
CA GLY A 101 -2.07 13.45 -0.82
C GLY A 101 -2.67 14.55 -1.68
N GLN A 102 -2.11 14.82 -2.86
CA GLN A 102 -2.66 15.79 -3.82
C GLN A 102 -3.86 15.24 -4.62
N ILE A 103 -4.20 13.96 -4.46
CA ILE A 103 -5.28 13.31 -5.21
C ILE A 103 -6.53 13.27 -4.33
N PRO A 104 -7.63 13.98 -4.69
CA PRO A 104 -8.83 14.07 -3.86
C PRO A 104 -9.43 12.70 -3.49
N GLU A 105 -9.38 11.75 -4.41
CA GLU A 105 -9.86 10.38 -4.18
C GLU A 105 -9.09 9.70 -3.03
N TYR A 106 -7.76 9.84 -2.98
CA TYR A 106 -6.98 9.26 -1.88
C TYR A 106 -7.24 9.96 -0.56
N GLN A 107 -7.43 11.29 -0.54
CA GLN A 107 -7.79 12.00 0.69
C GLN A 107 -9.06 11.39 1.32
N ALA A 108 -10.10 11.16 0.51
CA ALA A 108 -11.33 10.52 0.95
C ALA A 108 -11.10 9.07 1.43
N LEU A 109 -10.32 8.28 0.68
CA LEU A 109 -10.00 6.89 1.04
C LEU A 109 -9.18 6.79 2.33
N PHE A 110 -8.22 7.69 2.57
CA PHE A 110 -7.45 7.77 3.81
C PHE A 110 -8.34 8.17 4.99
N ALA A 111 -9.19 9.19 4.83
CA ALA A 111 -10.12 9.61 5.88
C ALA A 111 -11.07 8.47 6.28
N LYS A 112 -11.64 7.78 5.29
CA LYS A 112 -12.48 6.60 5.54
C LYS A 112 -11.69 5.48 6.23
N ALA A 113 -10.49 5.19 5.74
CA ALA A 113 -9.67 4.10 6.28
C ALA A 113 -9.25 4.34 7.74
N TYR A 114 -9.00 5.60 8.11
CA TYR A 114 -8.72 6.01 9.49
C TYR A 114 -9.96 5.90 10.40
N LEU A 115 -11.13 6.30 9.90
CA LEU A 115 -12.38 6.15 10.66
C LEU A 115 -12.71 4.67 10.91
N ASP A 116 -12.54 3.82 9.88
CA ASP A 116 -12.71 2.38 9.97
C ASP A 116 -11.73 1.75 10.99
N SER A 117 -10.51 2.29 11.16
CA SER A 117 -9.55 1.76 12.15
C SER A 117 -9.96 2.11 13.58
N LEU A 118 -10.44 3.34 13.81
CA LEU A 118 -10.92 3.76 15.13
C LEU A 118 -12.13 2.93 15.58
N THR A 119 -13.07 2.63 14.68
CA THR A 119 -14.26 1.84 15.04
C THR A 119 -13.92 0.38 15.37
N LYS A 120 -12.94 -0.22 14.70
CA LYS A 120 -12.45 -1.57 15.03
C LYS A 120 -11.72 -1.61 16.37
N GLU A 121 -10.84 -0.65 16.62
CA GLU A 121 -10.03 -0.61 17.85
C GLU A 121 -10.88 -0.35 19.09
N HIS A 122 -11.94 0.45 18.95
CA HIS A 122 -12.85 0.77 20.06
C HIS A 122 -14.10 -0.13 20.13
N SER A 123 -14.24 -1.16 19.29
CA SER A 123 -15.37 -2.09 19.36
C SER A 123 -15.47 -2.87 20.69
N HIS A 124 -14.41 -2.83 21.51
CA HIS A 124 -14.38 -3.37 22.87
C HIS A 124 -14.48 -2.31 23.99
N THR A 125 -14.58 -1.00 23.68
CA THR A 125 -14.44 0.08 24.68
C THR A 125 -15.42 1.25 24.55
N LEU A 126 -16.23 1.34 23.50
CA LEU A 126 -17.18 2.46 23.38
C LEU A 126 -18.37 2.29 24.34
N THR A 127 -18.34 3.06 25.42
CA THR A 127 -19.55 3.30 26.22
C THR A 127 -20.57 4.09 25.40
N ARG A 128 -21.86 3.92 25.75
CA ARG A 128 -23.04 4.41 25.02
C ARG A 128 -23.01 5.90 24.62
N ALA A 129 -22.23 6.74 25.29
CA ALA A 129 -22.11 8.17 25.01
C ALA A 129 -21.28 8.51 23.75
N GLN A 130 -20.29 7.69 23.39
CA GLN A 130 -19.43 7.98 22.23
C GLN A 130 -20.05 7.53 20.90
N LYS A 131 -20.95 6.54 20.92
CA LYS A 131 -21.75 6.15 19.74
C LYS A 131 -22.69 7.27 19.28
N ILE A 132 -23.27 8.03 20.21
CA ILE A 132 -24.22 9.10 19.91
C ILE A 132 -23.56 10.26 19.14
N ASN A 133 -22.29 10.58 19.44
CA ASN A 133 -21.56 11.61 18.68
C ASN A 133 -21.14 11.13 17.28
N TYR A 134 -20.91 9.83 17.08
CA TYR A 134 -20.62 9.28 15.75
C TYR A 134 -21.85 9.35 14.84
N ASP A 135 -23.01 8.89 15.33
CA ASP A 135 -24.26 8.88 14.56
C ASP A 135 -24.83 10.29 14.28
N ASN A 136 -24.55 11.28 15.15
CA ASN A 136 -25.01 12.66 14.96
C ASN A 136 -24.17 13.51 13.99
N THR A 137 -22.98 13.05 13.57
CA THR A 137 -22.13 13.78 12.61
C THR A 137 -22.33 13.36 11.16
N THR A 138 -23.11 12.30 10.90
CA THR A 138 -23.42 11.79 9.56
C THR A 138 -24.90 11.89 9.18
N GLY A 139 -25.67 12.74 9.86
CA GLY A 139 -27.04 13.09 9.44
C GLY A 139 -27.04 13.84 8.10
N PRO A 140 -28.10 13.72 7.29
CA PRO A 140 -28.12 14.23 5.93
C PRO A 140 -27.99 15.76 5.94
N ILE A 141 -26.99 16.25 5.24
CA ILE A 141 -26.89 17.66 4.85
C ILE A 141 -28.08 17.91 3.91
N SER A 142 -29.06 18.69 4.39
CA SER A 142 -30.13 19.26 3.58
C SER A 142 -29.59 20.18 2.50
#